data_AF-A0A397CJU1-F1
#
_entry.id   AF-A0A397CJU1-F1
#
_cell.length_a   1.000
_cell.length_b   1.000
_cell.length_c   1.000
_cell.angle_alpha   90.00
_cell.angle_beta   90.00
_cell.angle_gamma   90.00
#
_symmetry.space_group_name_H-M   'P 1'
#
loop_
_entity.id
_entity.type
_entity.pdbx_description
1 polymer ?
#
loop_
_entity_poly.entity_id
_entity_poly.type
_entity_poly.pdbx_seq_one_letter_code
_entity_poly.pdbx_strand_id
1 'polypeptide(L)'
;MGNAISTWVAAFVDIQGLDALQLFLPQPTSPMVEFNTTRGHATLQVVWHLCHFQSTLLCLTQADSRGSLVSLCLCLTVCVVPLKLQAVRILHLVAVASPQGKAAVVKALRELDAVTHVVHVVADLMHETTPVTLLEEVFRFVSTLLLLHQDDEEPWLRQVLTDSETCATLVDFHACREDAAMVQLHAAECRSLMQKAPSMVYTL
;
A
#
# COMPACT_ATOMS: atom_id res chain seq x y z
N MET A 1 -10.12 24.54 18.49
CA MET A 1 -8.86 23.77 18.54
C MET A 1 -8.49 23.11 17.21
N GLY A 2 -9.44 22.69 16.36
CA GLY A 2 -9.12 22.03 15.07
C GLY A 2 -8.31 22.85 14.05
N ASN A 3 -8.49 24.18 14.00
CA ASN A 3 -7.75 25.03 13.04
C ASN A 3 -6.25 25.12 13.33
N ALA A 4 -5.82 25.19 14.59
CA ALA A 4 -4.40 25.34 14.93
C ALA A 4 -3.58 24.10 14.55
N ILE A 5 -4.15 22.91 14.74
CA ILE A 5 -3.49 21.64 14.37
C ILE A 5 -3.41 21.50 12.85
N SER A 6 -4.50 21.80 12.13
CA SER A 6 -4.50 21.77 10.67
C SER A 6 -3.47 22.74 10.06
N THR A 7 -3.38 23.97 10.58
CA THR A 7 -2.37 24.95 10.15
C THR A 7 -0.95 24.48 10.45
N TRP A 8 -0.72 23.87 11.61
CA TRP A 8 0.59 23.30 11.94
C TRP A 8 0.98 22.16 11.00
N VAL A 9 0.05 21.26 10.68
CA VAL A 9 0.30 20.15 9.75
C VAL A 9 0.58 20.66 8.34
N ALA A 10 -0.17 21.66 7.87
CA ALA A 10 0.11 22.30 6.59
C ALA A 10 1.53 22.90 6.56
N ALA A 11 1.90 23.67 7.59
CA ALA A 11 3.24 24.25 7.69
C ALA A 11 4.34 23.17 7.76
N PHE A 12 4.10 22.07 8.49
CA PHE A 12 5.02 20.94 8.57
C PHE A 12 5.24 20.29 7.20
N VAL A 13 4.18 20.12 6.42
CA VAL A 13 4.26 19.60 5.05
C VAL A 13 5.00 20.57 4.13
N ASP A 14 4.71 21.88 4.22
CA ASP A 14 5.34 22.92 3.39
C ASP A 14 6.86 23.00 3.58
N ILE A 15 7.37 22.67 4.77
CA ILE A 15 8.81 22.62 5.06
C ILE A 15 9.46 21.25 4.79
N GLN A 16 8.82 20.39 3.97
CA GLN A 16 9.31 19.05 3.64
C GLN A 16 9.44 18.12 4.86
N GLY A 17 8.58 18.30 5.88
CA GLY A 17 8.61 17.49 7.09
C GLY A 17 8.40 15.99 6.83
N LEU A 18 7.63 15.63 5.79
CA LEU A 18 7.44 14.23 5.38
C LEU A 18 8.74 13.62 4.83
N ASP A 19 9.53 14.40 4.09
CA ASP A 19 10.82 13.96 3.56
C ASP A 19 11.88 13.75 4.65
N ALA A 20 11.73 14.43 5.79
CA ALA A 20 12.54 14.15 6.98
C ALA A 20 12.08 12.85 7.68
N LEU A 21 10.76 12.58 7.71
CA LEU A 21 10.21 11.37 8.33
C LEU A 21 10.59 10.11 7.55
N GLN A 22 10.61 10.14 6.21
CA GLN A 22 11.00 8.98 5.40
C GLN A 22 12.43 8.49 5.72
N LEU A 23 13.34 9.35 6.19
CA LEU A 23 14.71 8.94 6.56
C LEU A 23 14.76 7.90 7.68
N PHE A 24 13.67 7.77 8.45
CA PHE A 24 13.52 6.76 9.49
C PHE A 24 12.80 5.50 9.01
N LEU A 25 12.40 5.45 7.74
CA LEU A 25 11.84 4.29 7.04
C LEU A 25 12.92 3.63 6.17
N PRO A 26 12.72 2.36 5.75
CA PRO A 26 13.68 1.69 4.89
C PRO A 26 13.90 2.48 3.58
N GLN A 27 15.15 2.58 3.17
CA GLN A 27 15.56 3.30 1.97
C GLN A 27 16.05 2.34 0.89
N PRO A 28 15.82 2.62 -0.40
CA PRO A 28 16.29 1.76 -1.50
C PRO A 28 17.81 1.57 -1.51
N THR A 29 18.54 2.58 -1.03
CA THR A 29 20.00 2.65 -1.05
C THR A 29 20.66 2.11 0.22
N SER A 30 19.88 1.77 1.26
CA SER A 30 20.40 1.32 2.54
C SER A 30 20.10 -0.17 2.77
N PRO A 31 21.05 -0.95 3.31
CA PRO A 31 20.82 -2.37 3.60
C PRO A 31 19.75 -2.52 4.69
N MET A 32 18.84 -3.47 4.49
CA MET A 32 17.70 -3.69 5.38
C MET A 32 18.10 -4.12 6.81
N VAL A 33 19.32 -4.62 7.00
CA VAL A 33 19.90 -4.98 8.29
C VAL A 33 20.10 -3.75 9.20
N GLU A 34 20.27 -2.57 8.63
CA GLU A 34 20.47 -1.32 9.37
C GLU A 34 19.14 -0.65 9.78
N PHE A 35 18.01 -1.19 9.33
CA PHE A 35 16.70 -0.62 9.61
C PHE A 35 16.29 -0.83 11.08
N ASN A 36 16.13 0.27 11.80
CA ASN A 36 15.62 0.26 13.16
C ASN A 36 14.09 0.14 13.17
N THR A 37 13.59 -1.07 13.39
CA THR A 37 12.15 -1.38 13.38
C THR A 37 11.35 -0.60 14.42
N THR A 38 11.92 -0.28 15.58
CA THR A 38 11.26 0.54 16.61
C THR A 38 11.04 1.97 16.15
N ARG A 39 12.07 2.60 15.57
CA ARG A 39 11.96 3.95 15.00
C ARG A 39 11.04 3.97 13.78
N GLY A 40 11.11 2.94 12.94
CA GLY A 40 10.18 2.76 11.83
C GLY A 40 8.74 2.72 12.30
N HIS A 41 8.44 1.96 13.36
CA HIS A 41 7.07 1.85 13.87
C HIS A 41 6.55 3.19 14.39
N ALA A 42 7.35 3.90 15.20
CA ALA A 42 6.99 5.24 15.68
C ALA A 42 6.76 6.22 14.51
N THR A 43 7.60 6.16 13.49
CA THR A 43 7.47 6.99 12.28
C THR A 43 6.18 6.70 11.54
N LEU A 44 5.84 5.42 11.31
CA LEU A 44 4.57 5.06 10.68
C LEU A 44 3.35 5.44 11.53
N GLN A 45 3.44 5.44 12.86
CA GLN A 45 2.37 5.97 13.71
C GLN A 45 2.17 7.48 13.49
N VAL A 46 3.26 8.25 13.41
CA VAL A 46 3.18 9.69 13.10
C VAL A 46 2.57 9.91 11.71
N VAL A 47 3.09 9.22 10.68
CA VAL A 47 2.58 9.34 9.30
C VAL A 47 1.10 8.96 9.22
N TRP A 48 0.69 7.88 9.90
CA TRP A 48 -0.72 7.49 9.99
C TRP A 48 -1.62 8.62 10.50
N HIS A 49 -1.23 9.29 11.57
CA HIS A 49 -1.99 10.43 12.09
C HIS A 49 -1.98 11.63 11.14
N LEU A 50 -0.85 11.90 10.48
CA LEU A 50 -0.75 12.98 9.50
C LEU A 50 -1.62 12.72 8.27
N CYS A 51 -1.79 11.48 7.83
CA CYS A 51 -2.63 11.10 6.68
C CYS A 51 -4.13 11.40 6.89
N HIS A 52 -4.57 11.75 8.10
CA HIS A 52 -5.93 12.22 8.34
C HIS A 52 -6.13 13.70 7.95
N PHE A 53 -5.06 14.39 7.56
CA PHE A 53 -5.10 15.76 7.05
C PHE A 53 -4.92 15.75 5.53
N GLN A 54 -5.78 16.50 4.84
CA GLN A 54 -5.78 16.55 3.37
C GLN A 54 -4.45 17.08 2.80
N SER A 55 -3.78 18.01 3.48
CA SER A 55 -2.47 18.53 3.06
C SER A 55 -1.41 17.43 2.96
N THR A 56 -1.36 16.52 3.93
CA THR A 56 -0.47 15.35 3.91
C THR A 56 -0.78 14.42 2.75
N LEU A 57 -2.06 14.09 2.56
CA LEU A 57 -2.47 13.19 1.48
C LEU A 57 -2.11 13.77 0.11
N LEU A 58 -2.41 15.05 -0.12
CA LEU A 58 -2.03 15.75 -1.35
C LEU A 58 -0.52 15.79 -1.56
N CYS A 59 0.26 16.02 -0.50
CA CYS A 59 1.72 16.00 -0.59
C CYS A 59 2.25 14.61 -0.98
N LEU A 60 1.71 13.53 -0.39
CA LEU A 60 2.12 12.17 -0.74
C LEU A 60 1.79 11.77 -2.17
N THR A 61 0.80 12.40 -2.82
CA THR A 61 0.49 12.15 -4.24
C THR A 61 1.37 12.95 -5.20
N GLN A 62 2.16 13.90 -4.71
CA GLN A 62 3.03 14.73 -5.55
C GLN A 62 4.28 13.97 -5.99
N ALA A 63 4.84 14.36 -7.15
CA ALA A 63 6.03 13.73 -7.71
C ALA A 63 7.28 13.89 -6.83
N ASP A 64 7.38 15.00 -6.10
CA ASP A 64 8.54 15.32 -5.27
C ASP A 64 8.59 14.42 -4.02
N SER A 65 7.44 13.97 -3.52
CA SER A 65 7.31 13.10 -2.35
C SER A 65 7.36 11.60 -2.69
N ARG A 66 7.76 11.23 -3.92
CA ARG A 66 7.80 9.82 -4.36
C ARG A 66 8.66 8.94 -3.47
N GLY A 67 9.77 9.47 -2.97
CA GLY A 67 10.65 8.75 -2.02
C GLY A 67 9.90 8.29 -0.77
N SER A 68 8.91 9.06 -0.31
CA SER A 68 8.14 8.75 0.89
C SER A 68 7.22 7.56 0.63
N LEU A 69 6.55 7.49 -0.53
CA LEU A 69 5.73 6.34 -0.91
C LEU A 69 6.56 5.08 -1.17
N VAL A 70 7.72 5.20 -1.83
CA VAL A 70 8.62 4.06 -2.04
C VAL A 70 9.14 3.52 -0.70
N SER A 71 9.49 4.40 0.24
CA SER A 71 9.90 4.00 1.59
C SER A 71 8.77 3.28 2.36
N LEU A 72 7.51 3.72 2.18
CA LEU A 72 6.34 3.04 2.70
C LEU A 72 6.13 1.67 2.04
N CYS A 73 6.33 1.54 0.73
CA CYS A 73 6.30 0.26 0.02
C CYS A 73 7.42 -0.68 0.49
N LEU A 74 8.63 -0.17 0.75
CA LEU A 74 9.72 -0.97 1.33
C LEU A 74 9.39 -1.49 2.75
N CYS A 75 8.52 -0.82 3.51
CA CYS A 75 8.08 -1.36 4.81
C CYS A 75 7.32 -2.70 4.66
N LEU A 76 6.79 -3.01 3.48
CA LEU A 76 6.11 -4.27 3.19
C LEU A 76 7.08 -5.47 3.14
N THR A 77 8.36 -5.22 2.88
CA THR A 77 9.39 -6.28 2.81
C THR A 77 10.01 -6.63 4.16
N VAL A 78 9.74 -5.82 5.20
CA VAL A 78 10.24 -6.04 6.55
C VAL A 78 9.48 -7.18 7.21
N CYS A 79 10.15 -8.17 7.80
CA CYS A 79 9.52 -9.35 8.42
C CYS A 79 8.59 -9.08 9.63
N VAL A 80 8.42 -7.82 10.04
CA VAL A 80 7.66 -7.43 11.23
C VAL A 80 6.21 -7.10 10.84
N VAL A 81 5.29 -8.00 11.19
CA VAL A 81 3.85 -7.88 10.84
C VAL A 81 3.22 -6.54 11.22
N PRO A 82 3.40 -5.99 12.44
CA PRO A 82 2.82 -4.69 12.79
C PRO A 82 3.28 -3.53 11.91
N LEU A 83 4.52 -3.59 11.39
CA LEU A 83 5.04 -2.59 10.46
C LEU A 83 4.37 -2.72 9.10
N LYS A 84 4.28 -3.95 8.55
CA LYS A 84 3.57 -4.21 7.29
C LYS A 84 2.13 -3.74 7.37
N LEU A 85 1.43 -4.09 8.45
CA LEU A 85 0.03 -3.70 8.67
C LEU A 85 -0.16 -2.18 8.62
N GLN A 86 0.69 -1.45 9.35
CA GLN A 86 0.63 0.00 9.38
C GLN A 86 0.94 0.61 7.99
N ALA A 87 1.93 0.07 7.28
CA ALA A 87 2.29 0.52 5.95
C ALA A 87 1.15 0.27 4.94
N VAL A 88 0.57 -0.93 4.89
CA VAL A 88 -0.58 -1.26 4.04
C VAL A 88 -1.75 -0.30 4.30
N ARG A 89 -2.05 -0.02 5.58
CA ARG A 89 -3.11 0.91 5.96
C ARG A 89 -2.85 2.33 5.47
N ILE A 90 -1.64 2.84 5.60
CA ILE A 90 -1.26 4.17 5.10
C ILE A 90 -1.38 4.22 3.57
N LEU A 91 -0.81 3.23 2.88
CA LEU A 91 -0.86 3.13 1.41
C LEU A 91 -2.30 3.04 0.90
N HIS A 92 -3.15 2.28 1.59
CA HIS A 92 -4.58 2.21 1.30
C HIS A 92 -5.28 3.56 1.50
N LEU A 93 -4.99 4.29 2.58
CA LEU A 93 -5.55 5.61 2.84
C LEU A 93 -5.18 6.61 1.73
N VAL A 94 -3.93 6.60 1.27
CA VAL A 94 -3.47 7.41 0.13
C VAL A 94 -4.19 6.99 -1.16
N ALA A 95 -4.35 5.69 -1.40
CA ALA A 95 -5.00 5.16 -2.60
C ALA A 95 -6.50 5.50 -2.68
N VAL A 96 -7.20 5.56 -1.55
CA VAL A 96 -8.64 5.90 -1.49
C VAL A 96 -8.86 7.41 -1.51
N ALA A 97 -7.90 8.21 -1.04
CA ALA A 97 -8.05 9.67 -0.94
C ALA A 97 -8.34 10.37 -2.28
N SER A 98 -7.73 9.89 -3.38
CA SER A 98 -7.96 10.43 -4.72
C SER A 98 -7.51 9.46 -5.81
N PRO A 99 -7.99 9.63 -7.07
CA PRO A 99 -7.47 8.86 -8.21
C PRO A 99 -5.96 9.04 -8.40
N GLN A 100 -5.43 10.24 -8.13
CA GLN A 100 -4.00 10.54 -8.20
C GLN A 100 -3.21 9.79 -7.12
N GLY A 101 -3.76 9.64 -5.92
CA GLY A 101 -3.13 8.87 -4.84
C GLY A 101 -3.06 7.39 -5.18
N LYS A 102 -4.11 6.84 -5.79
CA LYS A 102 -4.11 5.47 -6.29
C LYS A 102 -3.00 5.25 -7.33
N ALA A 103 -2.88 6.14 -8.31
CA ALA A 103 -1.83 6.08 -9.33
C ALA A 103 -0.42 6.26 -8.73
N ALA A 104 -0.25 7.16 -7.75
CA ALA A 104 1.02 7.38 -7.06
C ALA A 104 1.48 6.13 -6.29
N VAL A 105 0.55 5.42 -5.65
CA VAL A 105 0.85 4.17 -4.94
C VAL A 105 1.28 3.07 -5.90
N VAL A 106 0.61 2.88 -7.05
CA VAL A 106 1.03 1.87 -8.03
C VAL A 106 2.37 2.20 -8.65
N LYS A 107 2.61 3.49 -8.94
CA LYS A 107 3.93 3.94 -9.39
C LYS A 107 5.03 3.65 -8.36
N ALA A 108 4.77 3.89 -7.08
CA ALA A 108 5.72 3.56 -6.02
C ALA A 108 5.97 2.05 -5.89
N LEU A 109 4.95 1.21 -6.10
CA LEU A 109 5.11 -0.24 -6.18
C LEU A 109 5.95 -0.64 -7.41
N ARG A 110 5.78 -0.02 -8.58
CA ARG A 110 6.65 -0.26 -9.75
C ARG A 110 8.10 0.13 -9.49
N GLU A 111 8.32 1.26 -8.81
CA GLU A 111 9.66 1.69 -8.40
C GLU A 111 10.26 0.71 -7.37
N LEU A 112 9.43 0.14 -6.48
CA LEU A 112 9.84 -0.94 -5.58
C LEU A 112 10.27 -2.20 -6.35
N ASP A 113 9.59 -2.54 -7.45
CA ASP A 113 9.90 -3.73 -8.27
C ASP A 113 11.33 -3.71 -8.85
N ALA A 114 11.88 -2.52 -9.09
CA ALA A 114 13.27 -2.34 -9.48
C ALA A 114 14.28 -2.64 -8.35
N VAL A 115 13.84 -2.61 -7.09
CA VAL A 115 14.65 -2.84 -5.88
C VAL A 115 14.47 -4.26 -5.35
N THR A 116 13.22 -4.73 -5.34
CA THR A 116 12.80 -6.03 -4.84
C THR A 116 11.60 -6.48 -5.64
N HIS A 117 11.66 -7.66 -6.26
CA HIS A 117 10.58 -8.21 -7.05
C HIS A 117 9.26 -8.19 -6.26
N VAL A 118 8.34 -7.30 -6.65
CA VAL A 118 7.08 -7.05 -5.91
C VAL A 118 6.22 -8.29 -5.86
N VAL A 119 6.36 -9.15 -6.87
CA VAL A 119 5.74 -10.47 -6.92
C VAL A 119 6.00 -11.27 -5.64
N HIS A 120 7.24 -11.29 -5.14
CA HIS A 120 7.58 -11.99 -3.89
C HIS A 120 7.03 -11.29 -2.65
N VAL A 121 6.95 -9.96 -2.67
CA VAL A 121 6.38 -9.18 -1.56
C VAL A 121 4.87 -9.44 -1.44
N VAL A 122 4.16 -9.46 -2.56
CA VAL A 122 2.73 -9.76 -2.60
C VAL A 122 2.47 -11.22 -2.19
N ALA A 123 3.25 -12.17 -2.70
CA ALA A 123 3.15 -13.58 -2.31
C ALA A 123 3.35 -13.78 -0.79
N ASP A 124 4.34 -13.10 -0.20
CA ASP A 124 4.60 -13.14 1.24
C ASP A 124 3.47 -12.48 2.06
N LEU A 125 2.91 -11.36 1.59
CA LEU A 125 1.74 -10.73 2.23
C LEU A 125 0.49 -11.61 2.18
N MET A 126 0.32 -12.42 1.14
CA MET A 126 -0.82 -13.31 0.94
C MET A 126 -0.56 -14.75 1.42
N HIS A 127 0.57 -15.00 2.08
CA HIS A 127 0.94 -16.34 2.55
C HIS A 127 -0.05 -16.88 3.60
N GLU A 128 -0.21 -18.21 3.66
CA GLU A 128 -1.13 -18.89 4.59
C GLU A 128 -0.88 -18.58 6.07
N THR A 129 0.39 -18.35 6.43
CA THR A 129 0.82 -18.02 7.80
C THR A 129 0.55 -16.56 8.17
N THR A 130 0.11 -15.72 7.22
CA THR A 130 -0.15 -14.32 7.48
C THR A 130 -1.32 -14.17 8.46
N PRO A 131 -1.18 -13.30 9.50
CA PRO A 131 -2.26 -13.04 10.43
C PRO A 131 -3.51 -12.48 9.73
N VAL A 132 -4.69 -12.91 10.19
CA VAL A 132 -5.99 -12.53 9.62
C VAL A 132 -6.14 -11.02 9.51
N THR A 133 -5.74 -10.28 10.54
CA THR A 133 -5.81 -8.81 10.56
C THR A 133 -4.97 -8.14 9.47
N LEU A 134 -3.84 -8.73 9.08
CA LEU A 134 -3.02 -8.24 7.98
C LEU A 134 -3.63 -8.66 6.63
N LEU A 135 -4.09 -9.90 6.50
CA LEU A 135 -4.76 -10.37 5.27
C LEU A 135 -5.99 -9.50 4.92
N GLU A 136 -6.81 -9.13 5.90
CA GLU A 136 -7.97 -8.26 5.68
C GLU A 136 -7.58 -6.92 5.07
N GLU A 137 -6.53 -6.28 5.58
CA GLU A 137 -6.04 -4.99 5.06
C GLU A 137 -5.38 -5.17 3.69
N VAL A 138 -4.62 -6.26 3.48
CA VAL A 138 -3.99 -6.57 2.20
C VAL A 138 -5.03 -6.76 1.10
N PHE A 139 -6.07 -7.57 1.33
CA PHE A 139 -7.11 -7.77 0.32
C PHE A 139 -7.93 -6.50 0.08
N ARG A 140 -8.25 -5.73 1.13
CA ARG A 140 -8.93 -4.43 0.97
C ARG A 140 -8.09 -3.44 0.15
N PHE A 141 -6.79 -3.41 0.40
CA PHE A 141 -5.84 -2.61 -0.36
C PHE A 141 -5.78 -3.04 -1.83
N VAL A 142 -5.66 -4.34 -2.10
CA VAL A 142 -5.62 -4.90 -3.45
C VAL A 142 -6.92 -4.63 -4.21
N SER A 143 -8.09 -4.87 -3.62
CA SER A 143 -9.39 -4.51 -4.24
C SER A 143 -9.42 -3.03 -4.63
N THR A 144 -8.91 -2.15 -3.77
CA THR A 144 -8.86 -0.70 -4.05
C THR A 144 -8.00 -0.38 -5.24
N LEU A 145 -6.82 -1.00 -5.34
CA LEU A 145 -5.91 -0.82 -6.47
C LEU A 145 -6.47 -1.43 -7.75
N LEU A 146 -7.13 -2.59 -7.69
CA LEU A 146 -7.80 -3.21 -8.85
C LEU A 146 -8.97 -2.38 -9.38
N LEU A 147 -9.57 -1.52 -8.56
CA LEU A 147 -10.52 -0.49 -9.01
C LEU A 147 -9.83 0.73 -9.65
N LEU A 148 -8.55 0.63 -10.05
CA LEU A 148 -7.91 1.61 -10.92
C LEU A 148 -8.60 1.63 -12.28
N HIS A 149 -8.91 2.82 -12.76
CA HIS A 149 -9.52 3.07 -14.07
C HIS A 149 -8.51 3.71 -15.05
N GLN A 150 -7.21 3.58 -14.79
CA GLN A 150 -6.18 4.15 -15.67
C GLN A 150 -5.49 3.04 -16.46
N ASP A 151 -5.68 3.09 -17.78
CA ASP A 151 -5.37 2.02 -18.75
C ASP A 151 -3.89 1.58 -18.75
N ASP A 152 -2.95 2.45 -18.36
CA ASP A 152 -1.51 2.13 -18.41
C ASP A 152 -0.96 1.43 -17.15
N GLU A 153 -1.64 1.56 -16.00
CA GLU A 153 -1.16 1.07 -14.71
C GLU A 153 -1.81 -0.27 -14.32
N GLU A 154 -3.07 -0.48 -14.70
CA GLU A 154 -3.87 -1.67 -14.41
C GLU A 154 -3.27 -2.99 -14.95
N PRO A 155 -2.71 -3.07 -16.18
CA PRO A 155 -2.23 -4.33 -16.74
C PRO A 155 -1.05 -4.91 -15.96
N TRP A 156 -0.10 -4.06 -15.53
CA TRP A 156 1.04 -4.48 -14.73
C TRP A 156 0.61 -5.00 -13.36
N LEU A 157 -0.32 -4.31 -12.69
CA LEU A 157 -0.78 -4.74 -11.38
C LEU A 157 -1.48 -6.10 -11.46
N ARG A 158 -2.35 -6.30 -12.46
CA ARG A 158 -2.98 -7.60 -12.72
C ARG A 158 -1.94 -8.67 -13.02
N GLN A 159 -0.91 -8.35 -13.79
CA GLN A 159 0.19 -9.28 -14.05
C GLN A 159 0.93 -9.63 -12.76
N VAL A 160 1.35 -8.65 -11.95
CA VAL A 160 2.02 -8.90 -10.67
C VAL A 160 1.16 -9.78 -9.77
N LEU A 161 -0.13 -9.48 -9.61
CA LEU A 161 -1.04 -10.30 -8.81
C LEU A 161 -1.16 -11.72 -9.39
N THR A 162 -1.22 -11.87 -10.71
CA THR A 162 -1.25 -13.16 -11.40
C THR A 162 0.06 -13.92 -11.26
N ASP A 163 1.21 -13.25 -11.25
CA ASP A 163 2.53 -13.87 -11.13
C ASP A 163 2.84 -14.18 -9.65
N SER A 164 2.25 -13.41 -8.73
CA SER A 164 2.28 -13.66 -7.28
C SER A 164 1.39 -14.84 -6.89
N GLU A 165 0.35 -15.10 -7.69
CA GLU A 165 -0.59 -16.19 -7.51
C GLU A 165 -0.48 -17.26 -8.59
N THR A 166 -0.14 -18.49 -8.18
CA THR A 166 -0.80 -19.67 -8.76
C THR A 166 -2.31 -19.57 -8.49
N CYS A 167 -3.04 -18.83 -9.32
CA CYS A 167 -4.37 -18.20 -9.10
C CYS A 167 -5.58 -19.16 -9.01
N ALA A 168 -5.45 -20.30 -8.35
CA ALA A 168 -6.59 -21.19 -8.06
C ALA A 168 -6.71 -21.60 -6.59
N THR A 169 -5.64 -21.54 -5.77
CA THR A 169 -5.62 -22.22 -4.47
C THR A 169 -5.60 -21.31 -3.24
N LEU A 170 -5.32 -20.00 -3.34
CA LEU A 170 -5.24 -19.11 -2.17
C LEU A 170 -6.62 -18.75 -1.58
N VAL A 171 -7.64 -18.58 -2.43
CA VAL A 171 -9.01 -18.34 -1.92
C VAL A 171 -9.68 -19.61 -1.42
N ASP A 172 -9.31 -20.78 -1.96
CA ASP A 172 -9.76 -22.06 -1.43
C ASP A 172 -9.11 -22.37 -0.07
N PHE A 173 -7.88 -21.90 0.16
CA PHE A 173 -7.18 -22.09 1.42
C PHE A 173 -7.76 -21.23 2.56
N HIS A 174 -8.05 -19.95 2.28
CA HIS A 174 -8.67 -19.07 3.27
C HIS A 174 -10.17 -19.34 3.48
N ALA A 175 -10.85 -19.99 2.54
CA ALA A 175 -12.22 -20.48 2.71
C ALA A 175 -12.37 -21.48 3.88
N CYS A 176 -11.29 -22.14 4.30
CA CYS A 176 -11.28 -23.10 5.41
C CYS A 176 -10.97 -22.49 6.78
N ARG A 177 -10.62 -21.19 6.89
CA ARG A 177 -10.41 -20.55 8.20
C ARG A 177 -11.75 -20.10 8.79
N GLU A 178 -12.22 -20.84 9.78
CA GLU A 178 -13.53 -20.64 10.43
C GLU A 178 -13.71 -19.21 11.01
N ASP A 179 -12.63 -18.53 11.40
CA ASP A 179 -12.66 -17.17 11.96
C ASP A 179 -12.32 -16.05 10.95
N ALA A 180 -12.39 -16.30 9.63
CA ALA A 180 -11.88 -15.39 8.61
C ALA A 180 -12.92 -14.97 7.54
N ALA A 181 -14.20 -14.88 7.91
CA ALA A 181 -15.28 -14.54 6.97
C ALA A 181 -15.05 -13.22 6.20
N MET A 182 -14.49 -12.20 6.86
CA MET A 182 -14.16 -10.92 6.22
C MET A 182 -12.98 -11.02 5.24
N VAL A 183 -11.96 -11.83 5.56
CA VAL A 183 -10.87 -12.14 4.63
C VAL A 183 -11.41 -12.84 3.39
N GLN A 184 -12.28 -13.84 3.58
CA GLN A 184 -12.91 -14.57 2.48
C GLN A 184 -13.73 -13.65 1.57
N LEU A 185 -14.46 -12.70 2.16
CA LEU A 185 -15.24 -11.71 1.42
C LEU A 185 -14.34 -10.82 0.53
N HIS A 186 -13.30 -10.21 1.11
CA HIS A 186 -12.39 -9.34 0.34
C HIS A 186 -11.58 -10.14 -0.70
N ALA A 187 -11.18 -11.37 -0.39
CA ALA A 187 -10.50 -12.24 -1.35
C ALA A 187 -11.43 -12.62 -2.53
N ALA A 188 -12.71 -12.89 -2.26
CA ALA A 188 -13.71 -13.12 -3.30
C ALA A 188 -13.93 -11.87 -4.18
N GLU A 189 -13.94 -10.68 -3.58
CA GLU A 189 -14.01 -9.41 -4.30
C GLU A 189 -12.81 -9.22 -5.23
N CYS A 190 -11.59 -9.42 -4.72
CA CYS A 190 -10.36 -9.39 -5.52
C CYS A 190 -10.45 -10.33 -6.74
N ARG A 191 -10.89 -11.58 -6.54
CA ARG A 191 -11.10 -12.53 -7.65
C ARG A 191 -12.11 -12.02 -8.68
N SER A 192 -13.23 -11.49 -8.22
CA SER A 192 -14.26 -10.95 -9.11
C SER A 192 -13.70 -9.79 -9.95
N LEU A 193 -12.91 -8.89 -9.34
CA LEU A 193 -12.27 -7.78 -10.04
C LEU A 193 -11.23 -8.28 -11.07
N MET A 194 -10.42 -9.27 -10.71
CA MET A 194 -9.47 -9.90 -11.63
C MET A 194 -10.13 -10.58 -12.84
N GLN A 195 -11.33 -11.16 -12.66
CA GLN A 195 -12.09 -11.81 -13.74
C GLN A 195 -12.84 -10.82 -14.64
N LYS A 196 -13.15 -9.61 -14.16
CA LYS A 196 -13.75 -8.57 -15.00
C LYS A 196 -12.72 -8.14 -16.05
N ALA A 197 -13.10 -8.26 -17.32
CA ALA A 197 -12.33 -7.68 -18.42
C ALA A 197 -12.12 -6.18 -18.17
N PRO A 198 -10.95 -5.61 -18.49
CA PRO A 198 -10.75 -4.17 -18.40
C PRO A 198 -11.83 -3.51 -19.25
N SER A 199 -12.71 -2.74 -18.61
CA SER A 199 -13.79 -2.07 -19.33
C SER A 199 -13.15 -1.00 -20.19
N MET A 200 -12.97 -1.27 -21.48
CA MET A 200 -12.72 -0.24 -22.48
C MET A 200 -13.93 0.71 -22.46
N VAL A 201 -13.82 1.79 -21.70
CA VAL A 201 -14.73 2.91 -21.85
C VAL A 201 -14.29 3.61 -23.13
N TYR A 202 -14.86 3.17 -24.26
CA TYR A 202 -14.85 3.98 -25.47
C TYR A 202 -15.46 5.32 -25.12
N THR A 203 -14.64 6.37 -25.04
CA THR A 203 -15.11 7.74 -25.08
C THR A 203 -15.54 7.99 -26.52
N LEU A 204 -16.87 8.05 -26.74
CA LEU A 204 -17.47 8.57 -27.97
C LEU A 204 -17.31 10.09 -28.03
#